data_AF-A0A8R2G8G9-F1
#
_entry.id   AF-A0A8R2G8G9-F1
#
_cell.length_a   1.000
_cell.length_b   1.000
_cell.length_c   1.000
_cell.angle_alpha   90.00
_cell.angle_beta   90.00
_cell.angle_gamma   90.00
#
_symmetry.space_group_name_H-M   'P 1'
#
loop_
_entity.id
_entity.type
_entity.pdbx_description
1 polymer ?
#
loop_
_entity_poly.entity_id
_entity_poly.type
_entity_poly.pdbx_seq_one_letter_code
_entity_poly.pdbx_strand_id
1 'polypeptide(L)'
;MATLVQSYEQQYSVLTADITAKIGRLKNGTAENREQLSREIQSNFEEANDLLEQLELEARGPRVAAYRAELQRVKQQFKTTLGTNGHLVGEVSESEDWGAGDERRQLLDNSERLERGGRVLSEGYRVLLETEQVGAAVLQDLSVQRETIQRSRARLRETDEELDRSWRVAAGMSARALRHRALLLAALGALALLTGLALYLALS
;
A
#
# COMPACT_ATOMS: atom_id res chain seq x y z
N MET A 1 -12.57 -15.15 -3.32
CA MET A 1 -12.10 -13.94 -2.61
C MET A 1 -10.63 -13.68 -2.85
N ALA A 2 -9.68 -14.57 -2.51
CA ALA A 2 -8.26 -14.37 -2.84
C ALA A 2 -7.94 -14.24 -4.35
N THR A 3 -8.76 -14.85 -5.21
CA THR A 3 -8.62 -14.80 -6.68
C THR A 3 -9.04 -13.48 -7.32
N LEU A 4 -9.96 -12.73 -6.70
CA LEU A 4 -10.44 -11.45 -7.24
C LEU A 4 -9.40 -10.35 -7.00
N VAL A 5 -8.88 -10.28 -5.78
CA VAL A 5 -7.78 -9.39 -5.40
C VAL A 5 -6.55 -9.64 -6.28
N GLN A 6 -6.19 -10.91 -6.53
CA GLN A 6 -5.05 -11.25 -7.39
C GLN A 6 -5.28 -10.83 -8.86
N SER A 7 -6.52 -10.93 -9.36
CA SER A 7 -6.89 -10.43 -10.69
C SER A 7 -6.75 -8.91 -10.78
N TYR A 8 -7.22 -8.18 -9.77
CA TYR A 8 -7.10 -6.72 -9.72
C TYR A 8 -5.64 -6.25 -9.59
N GLU A 9 -4.81 -6.94 -8.78
CA GLU A 9 -3.38 -6.65 -8.69
C GLU A 9 -2.67 -6.86 -10.03
N GLN A 10 -3.02 -7.92 -10.76
CA GLN A 10 -2.48 -8.18 -12.08
C GLN A 10 -2.91 -7.12 -13.10
N GLN A 11 -4.18 -6.73 -13.11
CA GLN A 11 -4.69 -5.66 -13.98
C GLN A 11 -4.03 -4.32 -13.68
N TYR A 12 -3.89 -3.97 -12.40
CA TYR A 12 -3.20 -2.76 -11.95
C TYR A 12 -1.73 -2.72 -12.42
N SER A 13 -1.00 -3.83 -12.29
CA SER A 13 0.40 -3.93 -12.72
C SER A 13 0.57 -3.77 -14.24
N VAL A 14 -0.33 -4.35 -15.04
CA VAL A 14 -0.31 -4.19 -16.49
C VAL A 14 -0.61 -2.73 -16.88
N LEU A 15 -1.59 -2.11 -16.22
CA LEU A 15 -2.00 -0.74 -16.51
C LEU A 15 -0.91 0.29 -16.14
N THR A 16 -0.24 0.11 -15.00
CA THR A 16 0.90 0.97 -14.61
C THR A 16 2.11 0.80 -15.54
N ALA A 17 2.37 -0.41 -16.03
CA ALA A 17 3.40 -0.65 -17.04
C ALA A 17 3.07 0.05 -18.37
N ASP A 18 1.82 -0.01 -18.82
CA ASP A 18 1.36 0.67 -20.03
C ASP A 18 1.45 2.20 -19.90
N ILE A 19 1.00 2.76 -18.78
CA ILE A 19 1.15 4.19 -18.46
C ILE A 19 2.63 4.60 -18.53
N THR A 20 3.52 3.83 -17.92
CA THR A 20 4.97 4.11 -17.92
C THR A 20 5.58 4.07 -19.32
N ALA A 21 5.20 3.08 -20.13
CA ALA A 21 5.65 2.98 -21.52
C ALA A 21 5.15 4.14 -22.38
N LYS A 22 3.88 4.55 -22.22
CA LYS A 22 3.28 5.70 -22.91
C LYS A 22 3.93 7.02 -22.48
N ILE A 23 4.28 7.20 -21.20
CA ILE A 23 5.06 8.37 -20.72
C ILE A 23 6.45 8.41 -21.39
N GLY A 24 7.10 7.26 -21.56
CA GLY A 24 8.36 7.16 -22.30
C GLY A 24 8.23 7.57 -23.77
N ARG A 25 7.14 7.16 -24.44
CA ARG A 25 6.83 7.58 -25.82
C ARG A 25 6.50 9.06 -25.92
N LEU A 26 5.78 9.62 -24.94
CA LEU A 26 5.45 11.05 -24.87
C LEU A 26 6.71 11.93 -24.83
N LYS A 27 7.80 11.44 -24.22
CA LYS A 27 9.09 12.16 -24.19
C LYS A 27 9.70 12.33 -25.59
N ASN A 28 9.44 11.42 -26.52
CA ASN A 28 10.11 11.34 -27.82
C ASN A 28 9.16 11.59 -29.02
N GLY A 29 7.86 11.83 -28.79
CA GLY A 29 6.83 11.95 -29.83
C GLY A 29 6.60 13.36 -30.39
N THR A 30 6.10 13.44 -31.62
CA THR A 30 5.64 14.66 -32.33
C THR A 30 4.38 15.26 -31.69
N ALA A 31 4.20 16.59 -31.80
CA ALA A 31 3.18 17.38 -31.08
C ALA A 31 1.73 16.85 -31.19
N GLU A 32 1.34 16.36 -32.37
CA GLU A 32 -0.01 15.84 -32.63
C GLU A 32 -0.25 14.48 -31.95
N ASN A 33 0.77 13.61 -31.96
CA ASN A 33 0.75 12.34 -31.24
C ASN A 33 0.81 12.57 -29.71
N ARG A 34 1.43 13.67 -29.24
CA ARG A 34 1.53 13.97 -27.80
C ARG A 34 0.18 14.28 -27.18
N GLU A 35 -0.67 15.04 -27.87
CA GLU A 35 -1.99 15.37 -27.33
C GLU A 35 -2.86 14.11 -27.22
N GLN A 36 -2.86 13.26 -28.25
CA GLN A 36 -3.55 11.98 -28.24
C GLN A 36 -3.00 11.04 -27.14
N LEU A 37 -1.68 10.89 -27.05
CA LEU A 37 -1.02 10.12 -25.98
C LEU A 37 -1.34 10.67 -24.59
N SER A 38 -1.46 11.99 -24.43
CA SER A 38 -1.78 12.60 -23.14
C SER A 38 -3.20 12.29 -22.68
N ARG A 39 -4.18 12.28 -23.61
CA ARG A 39 -5.58 11.90 -23.32
C ARG A 39 -5.68 10.42 -22.98
N GLU A 40 -4.97 9.55 -23.71
CA GLU A 40 -4.93 8.12 -23.40
C GLU A 40 -4.27 7.83 -22.04
N ILE A 41 -3.17 8.52 -21.71
CA ILE A 41 -2.53 8.39 -20.40
C ILE A 41 -3.48 8.85 -19.28
N GLN A 42 -4.22 9.95 -19.47
CA GLN A 42 -5.21 10.43 -18.51
C GLN A 42 -6.34 9.41 -18.30
N SER A 43 -6.89 8.84 -19.37
CA SER A 43 -7.91 7.79 -19.29
C SER A 43 -7.40 6.54 -18.56
N ASN A 44 -6.17 6.09 -18.85
CA ASN A 44 -5.54 4.97 -18.13
C ASN A 44 -5.33 5.28 -16.64
N PHE A 45 -5.05 6.53 -16.27
CA PHE A 45 -4.96 6.94 -14.86
C PHE A 45 -6.31 6.91 -14.14
N GLU A 46 -7.41 7.21 -14.83
CA GLU A 46 -8.77 7.11 -14.28
C GLU A 46 -9.12 5.65 -14.02
N GLU A 47 -8.91 4.77 -15.02
CA GLU A 47 -9.12 3.32 -14.87
C GLU A 47 -8.24 2.71 -13.76
N ALA A 48 -7.00 3.19 -13.60
CA ALA A 48 -6.12 2.77 -12.51
C ALA A 48 -6.60 3.23 -11.13
N ASN A 49 -7.29 4.38 -11.04
CA ASN A 49 -7.90 4.83 -9.79
C ASN A 49 -9.15 4.02 -9.45
N ASP A 50 -9.99 3.71 -10.43
CA ASP A 50 -11.20 2.90 -10.24
C ASP A 50 -10.84 1.48 -9.75
N LEU A 51 -9.79 0.88 -10.33
CA LEU A 51 -9.25 -0.41 -9.87
C LEU A 51 -8.69 -0.34 -8.45
N LEU A 52 -8.04 0.78 -8.10
CA LEU A 52 -7.52 1.02 -6.75
C LEU A 52 -8.66 1.15 -5.73
N GLU A 53 -9.75 1.84 -6.08
CA GLU A 53 -10.93 1.99 -5.23
C GLU A 53 -11.62 0.63 -4.99
N GLN A 54 -11.74 -0.21 -6.03
CA GLN A 54 -12.23 -1.58 -5.89
C GLN A 54 -11.32 -2.45 -5.00
N LEU A 55 -10.00 -2.30 -5.12
CA LEU A 55 -9.01 -2.95 -4.25
C LEU A 55 -9.09 -2.44 -2.78
N GLU A 56 -9.36 -1.16 -2.54
CA GLU A 56 -9.59 -0.62 -1.18
C GLU A 56 -10.84 -1.20 -0.52
N LEU A 57 -11.88 -1.49 -1.30
CA LEU A 57 -13.13 -2.09 -0.82
C LEU A 57 -12.98 -3.58 -0.47
N GLU A 58 -12.19 -4.34 -1.24
CA GLU A 58 -11.99 -5.78 -1.01
C GLU A 58 -10.79 -6.12 -0.13
N ALA A 59 -9.75 -5.29 -0.09
CA ALA A 59 -8.51 -5.53 0.64
C ALA A 59 -8.17 -4.33 1.53
N ARG A 60 -8.65 -4.34 2.78
CA ARG A 60 -8.21 -3.37 3.80
C ARG A 60 -6.79 -3.70 4.27
N GLY A 61 -5.81 -2.87 3.94
CA GLY A 61 -4.45 -3.02 4.47
C GLY A 61 -3.37 -2.09 3.88
N PRO A 62 -2.13 -2.20 4.40
CA PRO A 62 -0.99 -1.33 4.03
C PRO A 62 -0.52 -1.48 2.57
N ARG A 63 -0.92 -2.53 1.87
CA ARG A 63 -0.56 -2.76 0.46
C ARG A 63 -1.23 -1.75 -0.47
N VAL A 64 -2.45 -1.33 -0.18
CA VAL A 64 -3.19 -0.40 -1.04
C VAL A 64 -2.62 1.03 -0.93
N ALA A 65 -2.12 1.41 0.24
CA ALA A 65 -1.39 2.65 0.44
C ALA A 65 -0.11 2.74 -0.40
N ALA A 66 0.60 1.61 -0.57
CA ALA A 66 1.81 1.55 -1.40
C ALA A 66 1.49 1.77 -2.89
N TYR A 67 0.44 1.11 -3.41
CA TYR A 67 -0.01 1.31 -4.79
C TYR A 67 -0.51 2.74 -5.05
N ARG A 68 -1.21 3.36 -4.08
CA ARG A 68 -1.62 4.77 -4.18
C ARG A 68 -0.42 5.72 -4.27
N ALA A 69 0.61 5.48 -3.46
CA ALA A 69 1.84 6.28 -3.50
C ALA A 69 2.60 6.12 -4.83
N GLU A 70 2.62 4.90 -5.38
CA GLU A 70 3.21 4.63 -6.70
C GLU A 70 2.46 5.35 -7.83
N LEU A 71 1.11 5.29 -7.84
CA LEU A 71 0.29 5.99 -8.84
C LEU A 71 0.50 7.51 -8.79
N GLN A 72 0.58 8.09 -7.59
CA GLN A 72 0.90 9.51 -7.38
C GLN A 72 2.27 9.88 -7.96
N ARG A 73 3.29 9.02 -7.76
CA ARG A 73 4.63 9.24 -8.31
C ARG A 73 4.61 9.26 -9.85
N VAL A 74 3.94 8.30 -10.47
CA VAL A 74 3.85 8.20 -11.94
C VAL A 74 3.04 9.38 -12.52
N LYS A 75 1.98 9.82 -11.82
CA LYS A 75 1.20 11.01 -12.18
C LYS A 75 2.03 12.29 -12.12
N GLN A 76 2.89 12.43 -11.11
CA GLN A 76 3.81 13.56 -11.01
C GLN A 76 4.83 13.53 -12.14
N GLN A 77 5.40 12.35 -12.46
CA GLN A 77 6.32 12.18 -13.57
C GLN A 77 5.70 12.62 -14.91
N PHE A 78 4.45 12.22 -15.19
CA PHE A 78 3.68 12.67 -16.35
C PHE A 78 3.50 14.19 -16.41
N LYS A 79 3.16 14.84 -15.28
CA LYS A 79 3.04 16.31 -15.22
C LYS A 79 4.36 17.01 -15.54
N THR A 80 5.48 16.53 -14.99
CA THR A 80 6.81 17.05 -15.34
C THR A 80 7.15 16.82 -16.80
N THR A 81 6.93 15.65 -17.39
CA THR A 81 7.24 15.44 -18.83
C THR A 81 6.35 16.27 -19.75
N LEU A 82 5.12 16.60 -19.33
CA LEU A 82 4.25 17.52 -20.05
C LEU A 82 4.73 18.98 -19.93
N GLY A 83 5.08 19.43 -18.72
CA GLY A 83 5.51 20.81 -18.45
C GLY A 83 6.93 21.13 -18.91
N THR A 84 7.89 20.20 -18.75
CA THR A 84 9.30 20.38 -19.11
C THR A 84 9.50 20.52 -20.63
N ASN A 85 8.62 19.95 -21.45
CA ASN A 85 8.71 20.08 -22.92
C ASN A 85 8.07 21.37 -23.46
N GLY A 86 7.25 22.07 -22.68
CA GLY A 86 6.81 23.43 -23.02
C GLY A 86 7.91 24.49 -22.84
N HIS A 87 9.01 24.13 -22.16
CA HIS A 87 10.13 25.02 -21.85
C HIS A 87 11.43 24.68 -22.60
N LEU A 88 11.49 23.55 -23.32
CA LEU A 88 12.72 23.05 -23.95
C LEU A 88 12.67 22.93 -25.48
N VAL A 89 11.52 23.18 -26.12
CA VAL A 89 11.36 23.03 -27.58
C VAL A 89 11.29 24.39 -28.32
N GLY A 90 11.36 25.51 -27.59
CA GLY A 90 11.22 26.86 -28.17
C GLY A 90 12.51 27.65 -28.39
N GLU A 91 13.69 27.05 -28.24
CA GLU A 91 14.96 27.80 -28.24
C GLU A 91 16.08 26.99 -28.88
N VAL A 92 16.05 26.87 -30.22
CA VAL A 92 17.20 27.01 -31.15
C VAL A 92 16.62 27.18 -32.55
N SER A 93 16.14 28.37 -32.88
CA SER A 93 15.97 28.78 -34.27
C SER A 93 16.11 30.30 -34.35
N GLU A 94 17.31 30.79 -34.02
CA GLU A 94 17.72 32.17 -34.23
C GLU A 94 18.54 32.27 -35.52
N SER A 95 18.00 33.04 -36.47
CA SER A 95 18.65 33.91 -37.47
C SER A 95 17.62 34.07 -38.59
N GLU A 96 17.05 35.22 -38.92
CA GLU A 96 17.64 36.54 -39.12
C GLU A 96 16.56 37.65 -38.99
N ASP A 97 17.03 38.89 -38.83
CA ASP A 97 16.36 40.19 -38.99
C ASP A 97 16.00 40.95 -37.70
N TRP A 98 16.94 41.81 -37.28
CA TRP A 98 16.84 42.70 -36.12
C TRP A 98 16.39 44.10 -36.53
N GLY A 99 15.21 44.50 -36.06
CA GLY A 99 14.73 45.89 -36.07
C GLY A 99 14.60 46.45 -34.65
N ALA A 100 15.02 47.70 -34.42
CA ALA A 100 15.09 48.40 -33.12
C ALA A 100 13.77 48.55 -32.31
N GLY A 101 12.66 47.96 -32.77
CA GLY A 101 11.41 47.83 -32.00
C GLY A 101 11.35 46.59 -31.11
N ASP A 102 12.24 45.62 -31.32
CA ASP A 102 12.13 44.28 -30.72
C ASP A 102 12.75 44.18 -29.32
N GLU A 103 13.80 44.95 -29.01
CA GLU A 103 14.41 44.99 -27.67
C GLU A 103 13.40 45.37 -26.58
N ARG A 104 12.48 46.31 -26.87
CA ARG A 104 11.46 46.72 -25.88
C ARG A 104 10.37 45.66 -25.69
N ARG A 105 10.05 44.89 -26.73
CA ARG A 105 9.15 43.73 -26.64
C ARG A 105 9.80 42.59 -25.88
N GLN A 106 11.08 42.35 -26.12
CA GLN A 106 11.86 41.31 -25.45
C GLN A 106 12.02 41.60 -23.95
N LEU A 107 12.23 42.86 -23.55
CA LEU A 107 12.28 43.26 -22.14
C LEU A 107 10.92 43.16 -21.45
N LEU A 108 9.81 43.48 -22.15
CA LEU A 108 8.46 43.30 -21.61
C LEU A 108 8.11 41.82 -21.44
N ASP A 109 8.45 40.97 -22.42
CA ASP A 109 8.28 39.51 -22.31
C ASP A 109 9.13 38.94 -21.16
N ASN A 110 10.36 39.41 -21.01
CA ASN A 110 11.24 39.00 -19.90
C ASN A 110 10.67 39.43 -18.54
N SER A 111 10.14 40.66 -18.44
CA SER A 111 9.46 41.14 -17.23
C SER A 111 8.20 40.33 -16.90
N GLU A 112 7.40 39.99 -17.90
CA GLU A 112 6.18 39.19 -17.73
C GLU A 112 6.53 37.75 -17.31
N ARG A 113 7.59 37.18 -17.89
CA ARG A 113 8.15 35.88 -17.49
C ARG A 113 8.65 35.89 -16.06
N LEU A 114 9.33 36.95 -15.63
CA LEU A 114 9.83 37.10 -14.27
C LEU A 114 8.67 37.21 -13.26
N GLU A 115 7.64 37.98 -13.59
CA GLU A 115 6.46 38.12 -12.75
C GLU A 115 5.68 36.80 -12.63
N ARG A 116 5.51 36.07 -13.74
CA ARG A 116 4.94 34.71 -13.72
C ARG A 116 5.80 33.74 -12.90
N GLY A 117 7.12 33.76 -13.08
CA GLY A 117 8.06 32.95 -12.31
C GLY A 117 7.96 33.24 -10.81
N GLY A 118 7.87 34.51 -10.42
CA GLY A 118 7.69 34.93 -9.04
C GLY A 118 6.38 34.44 -8.42
N ARG A 119 5.26 34.50 -9.16
CA ARG A 119 3.97 33.96 -8.69
C ARG A 119 4.02 32.44 -8.50
N VAL A 120 4.60 31.72 -9.47
CA VAL A 120 4.78 30.25 -9.37
C VAL A 120 5.67 29.88 -8.19
N LEU A 121 6.75 30.63 -7.94
CA LEU A 121 7.63 30.39 -6.80
C LEU A 121 6.93 30.64 -5.46
N SER A 122 6.15 31.71 -5.36
CA SER A 122 5.36 32.03 -4.17
C SER A 122 4.31 30.95 -3.88
N GLU A 123 3.61 30.50 -4.92
CA GLU A 123 2.64 29.41 -4.81
C GLU A 123 3.32 28.08 -4.46
N GLY A 124 4.47 27.77 -5.08
CA GLY A 124 5.29 26.61 -4.75
C GLY A 124 5.79 26.63 -3.30
N TYR A 125 6.20 27.79 -2.80
CA TYR A 125 6.61 27.95 -1.40
C TYR A 125 5.46 27.68 -0.42
N ARG A 126 4.26 28.18 -0.73
CA ARG A 126 3.07 27.88 0.06
C ARG A 126 2.73 26.39 0.07
N VAL A 127 2.77 25.73 -1.10
CA VAL A 127 2.52 24.28 -1.20
C VAL A 127 3.59 23.48 -0.45
N LEU A 128 4.85 23.92 -0.46
CA LEU A 128 5.92 23.29 0.32
C LEU A 128 5.65 23.38 1.83
N LEU A 129 5.21 24.53 2.33
CA LEU A 129 4.85 24.68 3.75
C LEU A 129 3.66 23.79 4.14
N GLU A 130 2.63 23.73 3.31
CA GLU A 130 1.49 22.82 3.51
C GLU A 130 1.96 21.36 3.50
N THR A 131 2.89 21.01 2.61
CA THR A 131 3.47 19.66 2.53
C THR A 131 4.34 19.33 3.73
N GLU A 132 5.12 20.28 4.25
CA GLU A 132 5.93 20.12 5.46
C GLU A 132 5.03 19.84 6.67
N GLN A 133 3.92 20.57 6.79
CA GLN A 133 2.95 20.36 7.85
C GLN A 133 2.30 18.97 7.78
N VAL A 134 1.91 18.53 6.58
CA VAL A 134 1.38 17.17 6.37
C VAL A 134 2.45 16.12 6.69
N GLY A 135 3.69 16.33 6.27
CA GLY A 135 4.81 15.44 6.57
C GLY A 135 5.06 15.30 8.08
N ALA A 136 5.02 16.41 8.82
CA ALA A 136 5.14 16.41 10.27
C ALA A 136 4.00 15.62 10.95
N ALA A 137 2.76 15.79 10.48
CA ALA A 137 1.62 15.03 10.99
C ALA A 137 1.76 13.52 10.70
N VAL A 138 2.22 13.14 9.50
CA VAL A 138 2.48 11.74 9.15
C VAL A 138 3.58 11.14 10.04
N LEU A 139 4.65 11.88 10.31
CA LEU A 139 5.70 11.42 11.23
C LEU A 139 5.18 11.23 12.66
N GLN A 140 4.31 12.12 13.13
CA GLN A 140 3.64 11.97 14.41
C GLN A 140 2.77 10.70 14.44
N ASP A 141 1.95 10.47 13.43
CA ASP A 141 1.09 9.27 13.34
C ASP A 141 1.92 7.98 13.30
N LEU A 142 3.01 7.95 12.52
CA LEU A 142 3.93 6.82 12.47
C LEU A 142 4.57 6.54 13.85
N SER A 143 4.88 7.58 14.62
CA SER A 143 5.42 7.42 15.97
C SER A 143 4.40 6.78 16.93
N VAL A 144 3.13 7.20 16.85
CA VAL A 144 2.02 6.64 17.65
C VAL A 144 1.73 5.20 17.23
N GLN A 145 1.75 4.91 15.94
CA GLN A 145 1.59 3.55 15.41
C GLN A 145 2.72 2.64 15.90
N ARG A 146 3.98 3.09 15.85
CA ARG A 146 5.12 2.35 16.37
C ARG A 146 4.93 2.00 17.85
N GLU A 147 4.50 2.96 18.65
CA GLU A 147 4.21 2.73 20.07
C GLU A 147 3.08 1.70 20.27
N THR A 148 2.01 1.81 19.48
CA THR A 148 0.89 0.86 19.51
C THR A 148 1.34 -0.56 19.18
N ILE A 149 2.17 -0.74 18.14
CA ILE A 149 2.74 -2.04 17.77
C ILE A 149 3.63 -2.58 18.91
N GLN A 150 4.45 -1.73 19.52
CA GLN A 150 5.29 -2.14 20.65
C GLN A 150 4.46 -2.59 21.85
N ARG A 151 3.39 -1.85 22.20
CA ARG A 151 2.46 -2.23 23.28
C ARG A 151 1.74 -3.54 22.97
N SER A 152 1.25 -3.73 21.74
CA SER A 152 0.61 -4.99 21.33
C SER A 152 1.58 -6.17 21.39
N ARG A 153 2.85 -5.99 20.97
CA ARG A 153 3.89 -7.03 21.10
C ARG A 153 4.20 -7.37 22.55
N ALA A 154 4.27 -6.38 23.43
CA ALA A 154 4.46 -6.60 24.86
C ALA A 154 3.30 -7.41 25.47
N ARG A 155 2.06 -7.03 25.16
CA ARG A 155 0.85 -7.76 25.59
C ARG A 155 0.79 -9.19 25.07
N LEU A 156 1.16 -9.41 23.79
CA LEU A 156 1.22 -10.74 23.22
C LEU A 156 2.22 -11.63 23.97
N ARG A 157 3.40 -11.08 24.30
CA ARG A 157 4.42 -11.81 25.06
C ARG A 157 3.95 -12.17 26.47
N GLU A 158 3.26 -11.25 27.15
CA GLU A 158 2.65 -11.50 28.46
C GLU A 158 1.53 -12.56 28.37
N THR A 159 0.71 -12.49 27.32
CA THR A 159 -0.36 -13.48 27.07
C THR A 159 0.22 -14.87 26.76
N ASP A 160 1.32 -14.96 26.01
CA ASP A 160 2.03 -16.23 25.75
C ASP A 160 2.54 -16.85 27.06
N GLU A 161 3.07 -16.04 27.99
CA GLU A 161 3.50 -16.51 29.31
C GLU A 161 2.33 -16.97 30.19
N GLU A 162 1.17 -16.32 30.08
CA GLU A 162 -0.08 -16.78 30.73
C GLU A 162 -0.64 -18.06 30.11
N LEU A 163 -0.53 -18.21 28.79
CA LEU A 163 -0.95 -19.41 28.07
C LEU A 163 -0.08 -20.61 28.42
N ASP A 164 1.24 -20.47 28.55
CA ASP A 164 2.11 -21.57 28.99
C ASP A 164 1.78 -22.03 30.41
N ARG A 165 1.54 -21.07 31.32
CA ARG A 165 1.09 -21.37 32.69
C ARG A 165 -0.25 -22.09 32.69
N SER A 166 -1.21 -21.59 31.92
CA SER A 166 -2.55 -22.18 31.80
C SER A 166 -2.51 -23.59 31.19
N TRP A 167 -1.67 -23.80 30.17
CA TRP A 167 -1.47 -25.09 29.54
C TRP A 167 -0.85 -26.10 30.52
N ARG A 168 0.13 -25.67 31.32
CA ARG A 168 0.75 -26.53 32.35
C ARG A 168 -0.27 -26.95 33.42
N VAL A 169 -1.13 -26.04 33.86
CA VAL A 169 -2.20 -26.35 34.82
C VAL A 169 -3.23 -27.29 34.19
N ALA A 170 -3.67 -27.00 32.96
CA ALA A 170 -4.64 -27.82 32.23
C ALA A 170 -4.10 -29.24 31.95
N ALA A 171 -2.84 -29.37 31.55
CA ALA A 171 -2.15 -30.65 31.39
C ALA A 171 -2.05 -31.42 32.71
N GLY A 172 -1.81 -30.73 33.82
CA GLY A 172 -1.83 -31.33 35.16
C GLY A 172 -3.23 -31.81 35.58
N MET A 173 -4.30 -31.14 35.16
CA MET A 173 -5.68 -31.58 35.38
C MET A 173 -6.05 -32.77 34.49
N SER A 174 -5.68 -32.75 33.21
CA SER A 174 -5.97 -33.83 32.25
C SER A 174 -5.26 -35.13 32.63
N ALA A 175 -4.01 -35.05 33.09
CA ALA A 175 -3.27 -36.21 33.59
C ALA A 175 -3.94 -36.85 34.82
N ARG A 176 -4.43 -36.02 35.76
CA ARG A 176 -5.19 -36.49 36.93
C ARG A 176 -6.51 -37.13 36.52
N ALA A 177 -7.25 -36.51 35.61
CA ALA A 177 -8.52 -37.04 35.10
C ALA A 177 -8.34 -38.41 34.40
N LEU A 178 -7.26 -38.58 33.62
CA LEU A 178 -6.96 -39.85 32.96
C LEU A 178 -6.66 -40.96 33.97
N ARG A 179 -5.90 -40.66 35.04
CA ARG A 179 -5.62 -41.62 36.13
C ARG A 179 -6.91 -42.09 36.81
N HIS A 180 -7.80 -41.18 37.16
CA HIS A 180 -9.08 -41.55 37.77
C HIS A 180 -9.94 -42.41 36.84
N ARG A 181 -10.00 -42.09 35.53
CA ARG A 181 -10.71 -42.92 34.54
C ARG A 181 -10.11 -44.33 34.42
N ALA A 182 -8.78 -44.44 34.41
CA ALA A 182 -8.10 -45.73 34.33
C ALA A 182 -8.36 -46.61 35.56
N LEU A 183 -8.33 -46.02 36.77
CA LEU A 183 -8.66 -46.74 38.02
C LEU A 183 -10.10 -47.26 38.01
N LEU A 184 -11.07 -46.47 37.55
CA LEU A 184 -12.47 -46.90 37.46
C LEU A 184 -12.66 -48.06 36.47
N LEU A 185 -12.03 -48.01 35.30
CA LEU A 185 -12.09 -49.11 34.33
C LEU A 185 -11.43 -50.39 34.85
N ALA A 186 -10.29 -50.27 35.54
CA ALA A 186 -9.60 -51.40 36.15
C ALA A 186 -10.46 -52.07 37.23
N ALA A 187 -11.11 -51.28 38.10
CA ALA A 187 -12.00 -51.81 39.13
C ALA A 187 -13.23 -52.54 38.55
N LEU A 188 -13.85 -51.97 37.51
CA LEU A 188 -14.98 -52.61 36.82
C LEU A 188 -14.57 -53.91 36.13
N GLY A 189 -13.40 -53.92 35.47
CA GLY A 189 -12.83 -55.13 34.87
C GLY A 189 -12.55 -56.23 35.91
N ALA A 190 -11.98 -55.87 37.06
CA ALA A 190 -11.71 -56.84 38.14
C ALA A 190 -13.01 -57.46 38.70
N LEU A 191 -14.06 -56.66 38.90
CA LEU A 191 -15.37 -57.17 39.33
C LEU A 191 -15.98 -58.13 38.31
N ALA A 192 -15.94 -57.78 37.02
CA ALA A 192 -16.43 -58.65 35.95
C ALA A 192 -15.65 -59.97 35.85
N LEU A 193 -14.35 -59.94 36.10
CA LEU A 193 -13.49 -61.14 36.12
C LEU A 193 -13.83 -62.04 37.31
N LEU A 194 -14.03 -61.45 38.50
CA LEU A 194 -14.43 -62.19 39.71
C LEU A 194 -15.80 -62.84 39.55
N THR A 195 -16.80 -62.12 39.02
CA THR A 195 -18.13 -62.69 38.78
C THR A 195 -18.08 -63.79 37.72
N GLY A 196 -17.30 -63.60 36.65
CA GLY A 196 -17.09 -64.64 35.63
C GLY A 196 -16.43 -65.90 36.19
N LEU A 197 -15.40 -65.74 37.03
CA LEU A 197 -14.72 -66.85 37.70
C LEU A 197 -15.66 -67.62 38.64
N ALA A 198 -16.46 -66.89 39.43
CA ALA A 198 -17.43 -67.49 40.35
C ALA A 198 -18.47 -68.32 39.59
N LEU A 199 -18.97 -67.82 38.46
CA LEU A 199 -19.90 -68.56 37.61
C LEU A 199 -19.24 -69.78 36.96
N TYR A 200 -17.99 -69.67 36.52
CA TYR A 200 -17.24 -70.79 35.97
C TYR A 200 -17.08 -71.92 36.99
N LEU A 201 -16.67 -71.59 38.22
CA LEU A 201 -16.53 -72.56 39.31
C LEU A 201 -17.88 -73.13 39.78
N ALA A 202 -18.98 -72.40 39.64
CA ALA A 202 -20.31 -72.88 39.99
C ALA A 202 -20.93 -73.80 38.93
N LEU A 203 -20.52 -73.66 37.66
CA LEU A 203 -21.00 -74.47 36.54
C LEU A 203 -20.14 -75.71 36.29
N SER A 204 -18.86 -75.68 36.68
CA SER A 204 -17.96 -76.84 36.69
C SER A 204 -18.22 -77.76 37.89
#